data_AF-P72699-F1
#
_entry.id   AF-P72699-F1
#
_cell.length_a   1.000
_cell.length_b   1.000
_cell.length_c   1.000
_cell.angle_alpha   90.00
_cell.angle_beta   90.00
_cell.angle_gamma   90.00
#
_symmetry.space_group_name_H-M   'P 1'
#
loop_
_entity.id
_entity.type
_entity.pdbx_description
1 polymer ?
#
loop_
_entity_poly.entity_id
_entity_poly.type
_entity_poly.pdbx_seq_one_letter_code
_entity_poly.pdbx_strand_id
1 'polypeptide(L)'
;MCQNLGKFEIVVSHYRRVKAMNVIVDLCVVPLGVGVSVGQYVAACQKVLAEAGLKHTMHAYGTNIEGDWDEVFAAVKACHEAVHALGAPRITSSMRFGTRTDRPQTMDEKVKSVETWLENS
;
A
#
# COMPACT_ATOMS: atom_id res chain seq x y z
N MET A 1 -26.21 -31.77 23.69
CA MET A 1 -25.79 -31.23 22.38
C MET A 1 -24.98 -29.95 22.56
N CYS A 2 -23.80 -30.02 23.21
CA CYS A 2 -22.84 -28.91 23.37
C CYS A 2 -21.45 -29.51 23.67
N GLN A 3 -20.71 -30.00 22.67
CA GLN A 3 -19.31 -30.44 22.85
C GLN A 3 -18.33 -29.86 21.81
N ASN A 4 -18.78 -28.95 20.93
CA ASN A 4 -17.95 -28.43 19.83
C ASN A 4 -17.44 -26.99 20.01
N LEU A 5 -17.73 -26.31 21.13
CA LEU A 5 -17.24 -24.94 21.35
C LEU A 5 -15.71 -24.86 21.49
N GLY A 6 -15.08 -25.82 22.18
CA GLY A 6 -13.62 -25.81 22.40
C GLY A 6 -12.77 -26.09 21.16
N LYS A 7 -13.27 -26.90 20.21
CA LYS A 7 -12.55 -27.12 18.93
C LYS A 7 -12.58 -25.87 18.05
N PHE A 8 -13.67 -25.11 18.07
CA PHE A 8 -13.78 -23.89 17.28
C PHE A 8 -12.78 -22.82 17.74
N GLU A 9 -12.63 -22.63 19.05
CA GLU A 9 -11.66 -21.68 19.61
C GLU A 9 -10.20 -22.05 19.33
N ILE A 10 -9.85 -23.34 19.38
CA ILE A 10 -8.50 -23.83 19.03
C ILE A 10 -8.20 -23.58 17.53
N VAL A 11 -9.16 -23.82 16.63
CA VAL A 11 -8.97 -23.58 15.19
C VAL A 11 -8.83 -22.08 14.90
N VAL A 12 -9.64 -21.23 15.54
CA VAL A 12 -9.54 -19.76 15.41
C VAL A 12 -8.22 -19.24 15.99
N SER A 13 -7.72 -19.84 17.09
CA SER A 13 -6.40 -19.48 17.65
C SER A 13 -5.24 -19.97 16.78
N HIS A 14 -5.36 -21.06 16.02
CA HIS A 14 -4.31 -21.53 15.11
C HIS A 14 -4.23 -20.70 13.82
N TYR A 15 -5.33 -20.02 13.44
CA TYR A 15 -5.31 -19.03 12.37
C TYR A 15 -4.67 -17.69 12.82
N ARG A 16 -4.36 -17.52 14.11
CA ARG A 16 -3.71 -16.30 14.61
C ARG A 16 -2.29 -16.18 14.07
N ARG A 17 -2.08 -15.05 13.38
CA ARG A 17 -0.83 -14.40 13.00
C ARG A 17 -0.08 -15.08 11.86
N VAL A 18 -0.57 -14.86 10.64
CA VAL A 18 0.38 -14.37 9.63
C VAL A 18 1.08 -13.18 10.28
N LYS A 19 2.39 -13.30 10.49
CA LYS A 19 3.19 -12.28 11.18
C LYS A 19 3.00 -10.97 10.42
N ALA A 20 2.58 -9.90 11.11
CA ALA A 20 2.50 -8.55 10.54
C ALA A 20 3.79 -8.28 9.75
N MET A 21 3.63 -7.92 8.49
CA MET A 21 4.73 -7.83 7.53
C MET A 21 4.71 -6.44 6.93
N ASN A 22 5.69 -5.62 7.26
CA ASN A 22 5.78 -4.29 6.67
C ASN A 22 6.27 -4.35 5.22
N VAL A 23 5.66 -3.51 4.40
CA VAL A 23 6.01 -3.33 2.98
C VAL A 23 6.20 -1.85 2.68
N ILE A 24 7.14 -1.56 1.78
CA ILE A 24 7.23 -0.27 1.11
C ILE A 24 6.88 -0.50 -0.36
N VAL A 25 5.89 0.24 -0.85
CA VAL A 25 5.38 0.17 -2.22
C VAL A 25 5.59 1.52 -2.90
N ASP A 26 5.99 1.50 -4.16
CA ASP A 26 5.87 2.62 -5.09
C ASP A 26 4.72 2.30 -6.05
N LEU A 27 3.61 3.01 -5.90
CA LEU A 27 2.39 2.82 -6.67
C LEU A 27 2.26 3.87 -7.77
N CYS A 28 2.13 3.42 -9.01
CA CYS A 28 1.74 4.24 -10.16
C CYS A 28 0.39 3.75 -10.71
N VAL A 29 -0.61 4.64 -10.75
CA VAL A 29 -1.97 4.35 -11.23
C VAL A 29 -2.24 5.13 -12.51
N VAL A 30 -2.59 4.42 -13.58
CA VAL A 30 -2.91 5.02 -14.88
C VAL A 30 -4.34 4.66 -15.28
N PRO A 31 -5.31 5.57 -15.10
CA PRO A 31 -6.66 5.38 -15.61
C PRO A 31 -6.66 5.50 -17.15
N LEU A 32 -7.44 4.65 -17.80
CA LEU A 32 -7.60 4.58 -19.25
C LEU A 32 -9.05 4.86 -19.62
N GLY A 33 -9.26 5.59 -20.73
CA GLY A 33 -10.59 5.97 -21.21
C GLY A 33 -11.13 7.28 -20.64
N VAL A 34 -10.27 8.12 -20.03
CA VAL A 34 -10.66 9.37 -19.32
C VAL A 34 -9.95 10.62 -19.83
N GLY A 35 -9.33 10.54 -21.01
CA GLY A 35 -8.50 11.62 -21.56
C GLY A 35 -7.07 11.63 -21.00
N VAL A 36 -6.33 12.72 -21.26
CA VAL A 36 -4.90 12.83 -20.96
C VAL A 36 -4.57 13.37 -19.56
N SER A 37 -5.50 14.11 -18.96
CA SER A 37 -5.30 14.74 -17.65
C SER A 37 -5.82 13.83 -16.54
N VAL A 38 -4.91 13.21 -15.79
CA VAL A 38 -5.28 12.17 -14.80
C VAL A 38 -5.19 12.64 -13.34
N GLY A 39 -4.82 13.90 -13.08
CA GLY A 39 -4.54 14.40 -11.73
C GLY A 39 -5.69 14.22 -10.72
N GLN A 40 -6.94 14.34 -11.15
CA GLN A 40 -8.11 14.13 -10.28
C GLN A 40 -8.19 12.70 -9.72
N TYR A 41 -7.77 11.71 -10.51
CA TYR A 41 -7.76 10.30 -10.12
C TYR A 41 -6.64 10.02 -9.12
N VAL A 42 -5.45 10.61 -9.34
CA VAL A 42 -4.33 10.54 -8.40
C VAL A 42 -4.72 11.19 -7.06
N ALA A 43 -5.40 12.35 -7.10
CA ALA A 43 -5.88 13.02 -5.89
C ALA A 43 -6.90 12.18 -5.09
N ALA A 44 -7.75 11.40 -5.77
CA ALA A 44 -8.65 10.46 -5.10
C ALA A 44 -7.88 9.36 -4.38
N CYS A 45 -6.84 8.80 -5.01
CA CYS A 45 -5.95 7.84 -4.36
C CYS A 45 -5.24 8.43 -3.12
N GLN A 46 -4.76 9.69 -3.19
CA GLN A 46 -4.13 10.34 -2.02
C GLN A 46 -5.10 10.45 -0.83
N LYS A 47 -6.37 10.77 -1.09
CA LYS A 47 -7.40 10.82 -0.03
C LYS A 47 -7.61 9.45 0.61
N VAL A 48 -7.73 8.40 -0.20
CA VAL A 48 -7.86 7.01 0.28
C VAL A 48 -6.67 6.62 1.17
N LEU A 49 -5.44 6.94 0.75
CA LEU A 49 -4.24 6.63 1.52
C LEU A 49 -4.18 7.40 2.85
N ALA A 50 -4.59 8.67 2.85
CA ALA A 50 -4.69 9.47 4.06
C ALA A 50 -5.77 8.96 5.02
N GLU A 51 -6.95 8.59 4.51
CA GLU A 51 -8.06 8.01 5.28
C GLU A 51 -7.70 6.63 5.87
N ALA A 52 -6.88 5.85 5.18
CA ALA A 52 -6.34 4.60 5.68
C ALA A 52 -5.28 4.79 6.79
N GLY A 53 -4.84 6.02 7.06
CA GLY A 53 -3.80 6.31 8.05
C GLY A 53 -2.40 5.83 7.64
N LEU A 54 -2.19 5.53 6.35
CA LEU A 54 -0.92 5.03 5.84
C LEU A 54 0.07 6.18 5.63
N LYS A 55 1.33 5.95 5.99
CA LYS A 55 2.41 6.88 5.66
C LYS A 55 2.65 6.80 4.16
N HIS A 56 2.52 7.93 3.47
CA HIS A 56 2.72 7.99 2.03
C HIS A 56 3.34 9.32 1.60
N THR A 57 4.10 9.28 0.50
CA THR A 57 4.77 10.43 -0.09
C THR A 57 4.53 10.42 -1.60
N MET A 58 3.83 11.44 -2.11
CA MET A 58 3.58 11.61 -3.54
C MET A 58 4.82 12.17 -4.26
N HIS A 59 5.09 11.67 -5.45
CA HIS A 59 6.10 12.19 -6.38
C HIS A 59 5.55 12.22 -7.81
N ALA A 60 6.30 12.79 -8.75
CA ALA A 60 5.82 13.05 -10.11
C ALA A 60 5.34 11.82 -10.90
N TYR A 61 5.75 10.61 -10.49
CA TYR A 61 5.47 9.37 -11.23
C TYR A 61 4.81 8.27 -10.38
N GLY A 62 4.31 8.63 -9.20
CA GLY A 62 3.73 7.65 -8.29
C GLY A 62 3.58 8.15 -6.86
N THR A 63 3.37 7.21 -5.97
CA THR A 63 3.26 7.46 -4.53
C THR A 63 3.96 6.35 -3.79
N ASN A 64 4.93 6.70 -2.96
CA ASN A 64 5.50 5.73 -2.03
C ASN A 64 4.55 5.57 -0.84
N ILE A 65 4.32 4.33 -0.42
CA ILE A 65 3.41 3.94 0.65
C ILE A 65 4.17 2.97 1.56
N GLU A 66 4.09 3.19 2.87
CA GLU A 66 4.70 2.35 3.89
C GLU A 66 3.66 1.94 4.93
N GLY A 67 3.62 0.66 5.27
CA GLY A 67 2.71 0.14 6.29
C GLY A 67 2.70 -1.39 6.34
N ASP A 68 1.71 -1.93 7.05
CA ASP A 68 1.44 -3.37 7.04
C ASP A 68 0.98 -3.82 5.65
N TRP A 69 1.41 -5.01 5.25
CA TRP A 69 1.12 -5.61 3.95
C TRP A 69 -0.37 -5.60 3.62
N ASP A 70 -1.22 -6.07 4.53
CA ASP A 70 -2.64 -6.21 4.26
C ASP A 70 -3.33 -4.84 4.18
N GLU A 71 -2.93 -3.90 5.05
CA GLU A 71 -3.44 -2.52 5.04
C GLU A 71 -3.05 -1.78 3.76
N VAL A 72 -1.79 -1.90 3.31
CA VAL A 72 -1.30 -1.25 2.10
C VAL A 72 -2.02 -1.76 0.86
N PHE A 73 -2.14 -3.09 0.69
CA PHE A 73 -2.82 -3.64 -0.48
C PHE A 73 -4.34 -3.48 -0.43
N ALA A 74 -4.95 -3.41 0.75
CA ALA A 74 -6.34 -2.97 0.91
C ALA A 74 -6.52 -1.53 0.42
N ALA A 75 -5.60 -0.61 0.76
CA ALA A 75 -5.64 0.76 0.28
C ALA A 75 -5.41 0.87 -1.24
N VAL A 76 -4.53 0.03 -1.82
CA VAL A 76 -4.36 -0.06 -3.29
C VAL A 76 -5.68 -0.46 -3.97
N LYS A 77 -6.40 -1.44 -3.42
CA LYS A 77 -7.73 -1.82 -3.93
C LYS A 77 -8.72 -0.65 -3.82
N ALA A 78 -8.78 0.01 -2.68
CA ALA A 78 -9.66 1.16 -2.46
C ALA A 78 -9.33 2.34 -3.40
N CYS A 79 -8.05 2.54 -3.75
CA CYS A 79 -7.64 3.49 -4.78
C CYS A 79 -8.26 3.14 -6.15
N HIS A 80 -8.20 1.87 -6.56
CA HIS A 80 -8.83 1.44 -7.82
C HIS A 80 -10.35 1.62 -7.78
N GLU A 81 -11.00 1.31 -6.66
CA GLU A 81 -12.45 1.50 -6.48
C GLU A 81 -12.83 2.98 -6.59
N ALA A 82 -12.09 3.88 -5.93
CA ALA A 82 -12.31 5.32 -6.02
C ALA A 82 -12.11 5.86 -7.45
N VAL A 83 -11.09 5.37 -8.17
CA VAL A 83 -10.83 5.76 -9.57
C VAL A 83 -11.92 5.24 -10.52
N HIS A 84 -12.41 4.02 -10.32
CA HIS A 84 -13.56 3.49 -11.07
C HIS A 84 -14.84 4.27 -10.78
N ALA A 85 -15.08 4.68 -9.53
CA ALA A 85 -16.22 5.51 -9.14
C ALA A 85 -16.22 6.90 -9.82
N LEU A 86 -15.04 7.39 -10.21
CA LEU A 86 -14.86 8.62 -11.01
C LEU A 86 -14.99 8.39 -12.53
N GLY A 87 -15.44 7.21 -12.96
CA GLY A 87 -15.77 6.92 -14.35
C GLY A 87 -14.62 6.39 -15.20
N ALA A 88 -13.47 6.04 -14.63
CA ALA A 88 -12.42 5.36 -15.39
C ALA A 88 -12.82 3.90 -15.69
N PRO A 89 -13.07 3.50 -16.95
CA PRO A 89 -13.50 2.14 -17.26
C PRO A 89 -12.40 1.11 -17.07
N ARG A 90 -11.13 1.51 -17.18
CA ARG A 90 -9.98 0.62 -17.03
C ARG A 90 -8.87 1.34 -16.28
N ILE A 91 -8.13 0.59 -15.48
CA ILE A 91 -6.95 1.07 -14.77
C ILE A 91 -5.81 0.11 -15.07
N THR A 92 -4.65 0.64 -15.41
CA THR A 92 -3.40 -0.13 -15.38
C THR A 92 -2.52 0.45 -14.30
N SER A 93 -1.94 -0.42 -13.48
CA SER A 93 -1.07 0.01 -12.39
C SER A 93 0.25 -0.74 -12.47
N SER A 94 1.34 -0.02 -12.23
CA SER A 94 2.66 -0.61 -12.01
C SER A 94 3.05 -0.34 -10.57
N MET A 95 3.66 -1.34 -9.94
CA MET A 95 4.11 -1.23 -8.56
C MET A 95 5.50 -1.84 -8.43
N ARG A 96 6.36 -1.15 -7.66
CA ARG A 96 7.60 -1.74 -7.13
C ARG A 96 7.42 -1.86 -5.64
N PHE A 97 7.65 -3.04 -5.08
CA PHE A 97 7.51 -3.23 -3.64
C PHE A 97 8.60 -4.14 -3.10
N GLY A 98 8.88 -3.98 -1.82
CA GLY A 98 9.87 -4.79 -1.13
C GLY A 98 9.56 -4.91 0.34
N THR A 99 9.85 -6.08 0.88
CA THR A 99 9.81 -6.40 2.31
C THR A 99 11.21 -6.82 2.75
N ARG A 100 11.44 -6.83 4.06
CA ARG A 100 12.66 -7.39 4.66
C ARG A 100 12.37 -7.88 6.06
N THR A 101 13.18 -8.83 6.55
CA THR A 101 12.99 -9.46 7.88
C THR A 101 14.20 -9.34 8.78
N ASP A 102 15.31 -8.82 8.28
CA ASP A 102 16.59 -8.70 9.01
C ASP A 102 16.64 -7.45 9.91
N ARG A 103 15.92 -6.38 9.56
CA ARG A 103 15.74 -5.18 10.39
C ARG A 103 14.48 -4.40 10.01
N PRO A 104 13.91 -3.60 10.92
CA PRO A 104 12.95 -2.56 10.56
C PRO A 104 13.55 -1.60 9.54
N GLN A 105 12.70 -1.03 8.69
CA GLN A 105 13.10 -0.03 7.71
C GLN A 105 11.94 0.90 7.38
N THR A 106 12.24 2.18 7.22
CA THR A 106 11.30 3.20 6.74
C THR A 106 11.70 3.75 5.36
N MET A 107 10.78 4.45 4.69
CA MET A 107 11.05 5.20 3.46
C MET A 107 12.13 6.28 3.68
N ASP A 108 12.05 7.03 4.78
CA ASP A 108 12.98 8.12 5.08
C ASP A 108 14.41 7.59 5.28
N GLU A 109 14.57 6.44 5.93
CA GLU A 109 15.87 5.79 6.08
C GLU A 109 16.47 5.33 4.75
N LYS A 110 15.64 4.91 3.78
CA LYS A 110 16.10 4.55 2.43
C LYS A 110 16.69 5.76 1.72
N VAL A 111 16.00 6.90 1.78
CA VAL A 111 16.45 8.16 1.16
C VAL A 111 17.72 8.65 1.86
N LYS A 112 17.69 8.76 3.19
CA LYS A 112 18.84 9.18 4.00
C LYS A 112 20.08 8.34 3.75
N SER A 113 19.94 7.03 3.58
CA SER A 113 21.07 6.16 3.26
C SER A 113 21.77 6.59 1.97
N VAL A 114 21.03 6.95 0.92
CA VAL A 114 21.60 7.42 -0.35
C VAL A 114 22.21 8.81 -0.18
N GLU A 115 21.56 9.71 0.54
CA GLU A 115 22.09 11.05 0.84
C GLU A 115 23.44 10.97 1.56
N THR A 116 23.59 10.08 2.56
CA THR A 116 24.88 9.84 3.23
C THR A 116 25.95 9.31 2.27
N TRP A 117 25.59 8.52 1.25
CA TRP A 117 26.56 8.11 0.22
C TRP A 117 26.99 9.29 -0.67
N LEU A 118 26.07 10.19 -0.99
CA LEU A 118 26.37 11.40 -1.77
C LEU A 118 27.28 12.37 -1.01
N GLU A 119 27.09 12.51 0.31
CA GLU A 119 27.93 13.37 1.16
C GLU A 119 29.36 12.85 1.34
N ASN A 120 29.55 11.52 1.23
CA ASN A 120 30.85 10.87 1.38
C ASN A 120 31.56 10.61 0.03
N SER A 121 31.02 11.12 -1.09
CA SER A 121 31.60 11.00 -2.44
C SER A 121 32.40 12.24 -2.82
#